data_AF-A0A948GCF5-F1
#
_entry.id   AF-A0A948GCF5-F1
#
_cell.length_a   1.000
_cell.length_b   1.000
_cell.length_c   1.000
_cell.angle_alpha   90.00
_cell.angle_beta   90.00
_cell.angle_gamma   90.00
#
_symmetry.space_group_name_H-M   'P 1'
#
loop_
_entity.id
_entity.type
_entity.pdbx_description
1 polymer ?
#
loop_
_entity_poly.entity_id
_entity_poly.type
_entity_poly.pdbx_seq_one_letter_code
_entity_poly.pdbx_strand_id
1 'polypeptide(L)'
;MKKSLSGIVHNISTNPFQTFSKKRSGNSAFLSFDINFDLVDEHGDAHHVWFQRSFRFPPPLEDGDHIDLVGRDGHFFGLIGRSNFYAIRIIDKGRGKEYTPWRNRGLKNGPGDGRPADSRTPNELSA
;
A
#
# COMPACT_ATOMS: atom_id res chain seq x y z
N MET A 1 18.44 -0.53 1.58
CA MET A 1 18.02 -1.48 2.63
C MET A 1 16.52 -1.35 2.83
N LYS A 2 15.77 -2.44 3.07
CA LYS A 2 14.34 -2.33 3.42
C LYS A 2 14.23 -1.86 4.87
N LYS A 3 13.31 -0.93 5.14
CA LYS A 3 13.01 -0.39 6.46
C LYS A 3 11.54 -0.60 6.80
N SER A 4 11.25 -0.65 8.08
CA SER A 4 9.88 -0.66 8.61
C SER A 4 9.63 0.62 9.39
N LEU A 5 8.45 1.19 9.23
CA LEU A 5 7.94 2.32 10.02
C LEU A 5 6.55 1.96 10.55
N SER A 6 6.16 2.53 11.68
CA SER A 6 4.83 2.38 12.25
C SER A 6 4.38 3.75 12.76
N GLY A 7 3.10 4.05 12.63
CA GLY A 7 2.59 5.35 13.04
C GLY A 7 1.16 5.62 12.58
N ILE A 8 0.77 6.88 12.77
CA ILE A 8 -0.57 7.39 12.47
C ILE A 8 -0.55 8.11 11.13
N VAL A 9 -1.54 7.79 10.29
CA VAL A 9 -1.72 8.39 8.97
C VAL A 9 -2.37 9.77 9.09
N HIS A 10 -1.82 10.74 8.34
CA HIS A 10 -2.37 12.08 8.19
C HIS A 10 -2.24 12.57 6.74
N ASN A 11 -3.07 13.55 6.35
CA ASN A 11 -2.96 14.28 5.08
C ASN A 11 -2.98 13.36 3.85
N ILE A 12 -3.89 12.38 3.81
CA ILE A 12 -3.96 11.45 2.68
C ILE A 12 -4.33 12.19 1.39
N SER A 13 -3.50 12.01 0.36
CA SER A 13 -3.78 12.41 -1.01
C SER A 13 -3.75 11.18 -1.92
N THR A 14 -4.82 10.98 -2.67
CA THR A 14 -4.88 9.99 -3.73
C THR A 14 -4.91 10.74 -5.06
N ASN A 15 -3.84 10.64 -5.85
CA ASN A 15 -3.83 11.21 -7.19
C ASN A 15 -4.02 10.08 -8.21
N PRO A 16 -5.19 9.97 -8.86
CA PRO A 16 -5.38 9.03 -9.95
C PRO A 16 -4.61 9.54 -11.17
N PHE A 17 -3.35 9.15 -11.33
CA PHE A 17 -2.67 9.35 -12.60
C PHE A 17 -3.22 8.35 -13.61
N GLN A 18 -4.09 8.83 -14.51
CA GLN A 18 -4.13 8.24 -15.84
C GLN A 18 -2.74 8.46 -16.43
N THR A 19 -1.89 7.44 -16.43
CA THR A 19 -0.73 7.37 -17.29
C THR A 19 -1.24 7.38 -18.74
N PHE A 20 -1.58 8.57 -19.25
CA PHE A 20 -1.69 8.85 -20.67
C PHE A 20 -0.27 8.72 -21.23
N SER A 21 0.22 7.50 -21.38
CA SER A 21 1.43 7.26 -22.15
C SER A 21 1.09 7.62 -23.59
N LYS A 22 1.32 8.88 -23.98
CA LYS A 22 1.38 9.26 -25.38
C LYS A 22 2.50 8.42 -26.00
N LYS A 23 2.09 7.44 -26.81
CA LYS A 23 2.91 6.53 -27.62
C LYS A 23 3.55 5.35 -26.88
N ARG A 24 2.95 4.17 -27.02
CA ARG A 24 3.62 2.94 -27.49
C ARG A 24 2.59 1.89 -27.90
N SER A 25 2.80 1.27 -29.05
CA SER A 25 1.97 0.18 -29.59
C SER A 25 2.05 -1.04 -28.66
N GLY A 26 0.97 -1.29 -27.92
CA GLY A 26 0.88 -2.40 -26.97
C GLY A 26 -0.38 -2.24 -26.14
N ASN A 27 -1.19 -3.29 -26.07
CA ASN A 27 -2.61 -3.26 -25.75
C ASN A 27 -2.94 -3.12 -24.25
N SER A 28 -2.40 -2.12 -23.55
CA SER A 28 -2.70 -1.96 -22.12
C SER A 28 -2.42 -0.56 -21.59
N ALA A 29 -3.45 0.30 -21.64
CA ALA A 29 -3.51 1.50 -20.82
C ALA A 29 -3.56 1.07 -19.34
N PHE A 30 -2.43 1.13 -18.65
CA PHE A 30 -2.34 0.73 -17.26
C PHE A 30 -2.79 1.88 -16.35
N LEU A 31 -3.83 1.64 -15.53
CA LEU A 31 -4.28 2.56 -14.50
C LEU A 31 -3.40 2.35 -13.26
N SER A 32 -2.56 3.33 -12.94
CA SER A 32 -1.79 3.39 -11.70
C SER A 32 -2.36 4.43 -10.75
N PHE A 33 -2.40 4.11 -9.47
CA PHE A 33 -2.79 5.06 -8.43
C PHE A 33 -1.58 5.32 -7.54
N ASP A 34 -1.22 6.59 -7.43
CA ASP A 34 -0.21 7.02 -6.47
C ASP A 34 -0.92 7.60 -5.26
N ILE A 35 -0.51 7.12 -4.09
CA ILE A 35 -1.04 7.54 -2.81
C ILE A 35 0.12 8.13 -2.06
N ASN A 36 -0.08 9.34 -1.56
CA ASN A 36 0.86 9.96 -0.65
C ASN A 36 0.12 10.38 0.62
N PHE A 37 0.82 10.34 1.73
CA PHE A 37 0.32 10.72 3.04
C PHE A 37 1.51 10.97 3.95
N ASP A 38 1.27 11.65 5.06
CA ASP A 38 2.26 11.79 6.12
C ASP A 38 2.01 10.71 7.17
N LEU A 39 3.08 10.03 7.60
CA LEU A 39 3.05 9.09 8.72
C LEU A 39 3.75 9.75 9.91
N VAL A 40 3.03 9.96 11.01
CA VAL A 40 3.61 10.44 12.26
C VAL A 40 3.96 9.22 13.12
N ASP A 41 5.24 9.03 13.41
CA ASP A 41 5.69 7.91 14.22
C ASP A 41 5.51 8.15 15.74
N GLU A 42 5.87 7.15 16.54
CA GLU A 42 5.78 7.21 18.00
C GLU A 42 6.67 8.30 18.63
N HIS A 43 7.69 8.78 17.92
CA HIS A 43 8.57 9.86 18.36
C HIS A 43 8.05 11.24 17.97
N GLY A 44 6.97 11.29 17.18
CA GLY A 44 6.39 12.53 16.64
C GLY A 44 7.06 13.01 15.36
N ASP A 45 7.95 12.21 14.76
CA ASP A 45 8.57 12.55 13.47
C ASP A 45 7.59 12.26 12.34
N ALA A 46 7.44 13.24 11.43
CA ALA A 46 6.59 13.12 10.26
C ALA A 46 7.38 12.62 9.04
N HIS A 47 6.96 11.49 8.50
CA HIS A 47 7.55 10.86 7.31
C HIS A 47 6.61 11.00 6.13
N HIS A 48 7.06 11.63 5.05
CA HIS A 48 6.25 11.71 3.83
C HIS A 48 6.31 10.37 3.07
N VAL A 49 5.18 9.70 2.94
CA VAL A 49 5.08 8.34 2.39
C VAL A 49 4.53 8.39 0.98
N TRP A 50 5.13 7.61 0.09
CA TRP A 50 4.66 7.37 -1.27
C TRP A 50 4.39 5.89 -1.48
N PHE A 51 3.19 5.55 -1.96
CA PHE A 51 2.78 4.20 -2.26
C PHE A 51 2.13 4.12 -3.63
N GLN A 52 2.81 3.47 -4.57
CA GLN A 52 2.33 3.27 -5.93
C GLN A 52 1.59 1.93 -6.05
N ARG A 53 0.40 1.97 -6.63
CA ARG A 53 -0.47 0.83 -6.92
C ARG A 53 -0.71 0.69 -8.40
N SER A 54 -0.60 -0.53 -8.92
CA SER A 54 -0.97 -0.84 -10.30
C SER A 54 -2.30 -1.60 -10.32
N PHE A 55 -3.24 -1.22 -11.19
CA PHE A 55 -4.50 -1.94 -11.47
C PHE A 55 -5.53 -2.04 -10.33
N ARG A 56 -5.32 -1.35 -9.20
CA ARG A 56 -6.21 -1.43 -8.04
C ARG A 56 -6.43 -0.05 -7.45
N PHE A 57 -7.68 0.19 -7.05
CA PHE A 57 -8.05 1.36 -6.26
C PHE A 57 -7.10 1.55 -5.07
N PRO A 58 -6.90 2.77 -4.61
CA PRO A 58 -6.10 3.04 -3.41
C PRO A 58 -6.61 2.23 -2.19
N PRO A 59 -5.77 1.83 -1.23
CA PRO A 59 -6.26 1.32 0.04
C PRO A 59 -7.19 2.35 0.68
N PRO A 60 -8.28 1.92 1.30
CA PRO A 60 -9.22 2.80 1.99
C PRO A 60 -8.64 3.23 3.33
N LEU A 61 -7.55 3.99 3.30
CA LEU A 61 -6.95 4.60 4.48
C LEU A 61 -7.70 5.89 4.83
N GLU A 62 -7.75 6.18 6.11
CA GLU A 62 -8.36 7.38 6.70
C GLU A 62 -7.35 8.05 7.63
N ASP A 63 -7.46 9.37 7.77
CA ASP A 63 -6.64 10.10 8.73
C ASP A 63 -6.94 9.60 10.16
N GLY A 64 -5.89 9.36 10.93
CA GLY A 64 -5.97 8.73 12.25
C GLY A 64 -5.78 7.20 12.24
N ASP A 65 -5.73 6.56 11.07
CA ASP A 65 -5.43 5.13 10.98
C ASP A 65 -4.01 4.84 11.49
N HIS A 66 -3.87 3.77 12.27
CA HIS A 66 -2.56 3.27 12.69
C HIS A 66 -2.11 2.11 11.79
N ILE A 67 -0.99 2.29 11.08
CA ILE A 67 -0.48 1.33 10.10
C ILE A 67 1.00 1.03 10.28
N ASP A 68 1.44 -0.14 9.83
CA ASP A 68 2.85 -0.42 9.62
C ASP A 68 3.20 -0.35 8.13
N LEU A 69 4.36 0.22 7.83
CA LEU A 69 4.91 0.34 6.50
C LEU A 69 6.17 -0.51 6.36
N VAL A 70 6.35 -1.07 5.16
CA VAL A 70 7.63 -1.66 4.76
C VAL A 70 8.06 -1.04 3.45
N GLY A 71 9.25 -0.46 3.40
CA GLY A 71 9.69 0.33 2.26
C GLY A 71 11.15 0.70 2.31
N ARG A 72 11.49 1.83 1.69
CA ARG A 72 12.83 2.41 1.68
C ARG A 72 12.75 3.92 1.59
N ASP A 73 13.71 4.59 2.23
CA ASP A 73 13.92 6.02 2.00
C ASP A 73 14.47 6.25 0.59
N GLY A 74 14.12 7.38 0.01
CA GLY A 74 14.73 7.87 -1.22
C GLY A 74 14.41 9.33 -1.45
N HIS A 75 15.07 9.91 -2.44
CA HIS A 75 14.83 11.29 -2.85
C HIS A 75 14.02 11.31 -4.15
N PHE A 76 13.04 12.19 -4.22
CA PHE A 76 12.39 12.48 -5.49
C PHE A 76 13.37 13.25 -6.38
N PHE A 77 13.55 12.80 -7.63
CA PHE A 77 14.46 13.46 -8.59
C PHE A 77 14.04 14.93 -8.78
N GLY A 78 14.93 15.86 -8.42
CA GLY A 78 14.75 17.30 -8.67
C GLY A 78 14.53 18.18 -7.43
N LEU A 79 14.29 17.60 -6.24
CA LEU A 79 14.17 18.34 -4.98
C LEU A 79 15.23 17.84 -3.99
N ILE A 80 16.36 18.54 -3.97
CA ILE A 80 17.42 18.34 -2.98
C ILE A 80 16.85 18.77 -1.61
N GLY A 81 16.63 17.83 -0.70
CA GLY A 81 16.41 18.14 0.73
C GLY A 81 15.25 17.43 1.42
N ARG A 82 14.28 16.84 0.72
CA ARG A 82 13.21 16.04 1.37
C ARG A 82 13.33 14.57 0.97
N SER A 83 13.52 13.71 1.97
CA SER A 83 13.50 12.26 1.82
C SER A 83 12.05 11.79 1.91
N ASN A 84 11.62 11.00 0.94
CA ASN A 84 10.32 10.34 0.96
C ASN A 84 10.51 8.87 1.33
N PHE A 85 9.55 8.32 2.05
CA PHE A 85 9.48 6.89 2.31
C PHE A 85 8.67 6.22 1.20
N TYR A 86 9.35 5.49 0.31
CA TYR A 86 8.72 4.71 -0.73
C TYR A 86 8.24 3.38 -0.15
N ALA A 87 6.96 3.33 0.20
CA ALA A 87 6.31 2.14 0.72
C ALA A 87 6.17 1.07 -0.38
N ILE A 88 6.44 -0.17 0.00
CA ILE A 88 6.26 -1.38 -0.82
C ILE A 88 5.13 -2.22 -0.23
N ARG A 89 4.86 -2.09 1.07
CA ARG A 89 3.74 -2.75 1.76
C ARG A 89 3.17 -1.79 2.80
N ILE A 90 1.84 -1.79 2.90
CA ILE A 90 1.09 -1.17 4.00
C ILE A 90 0.38 -2.28 4.74
N ILE A 91 0.54 -2.34 6.05
CA ILE A 91 -0.08 -3.32 6.93
C ILE A 91 -1.04 -2.56 7.82
N ASP A 92 -2.32 -2.75 7.56
CA ASP A 92 -3.41 -2.22 8.35
C ASP A 92 -3.93 -3.33 9.26
N LYS A 93 -3.52 -3.27 10.52
CA LYS A 93 -3.95 -4.23 11.54
C LYS A 93 -5.42 -4.03 11.91
N GLY A 94 -5.92 -2.79 11.88
CA GLY A 94 -7.30 -2.46 12.22
C GLY A 94 -8.30 -3.14 11.27
N ARG A 95 -8.00 -3.11 9.97
CA ARG A 95 -8.82 -3.76 8.92
C ARG A 95 -8.36 -5.18 8.57
N GLY A 96 -7.37 -5.73 9.29
CA GLY A 96 -6.85 -7.06 9.04
C GLY A 96 -6.25 -7.25 7.63
N LYS A 97 -5.70 -6.19 7.02
CA LYS A 97 -5.31 -6.16 5.61
C LYS A 97 -3.85 -5.78 5.41
N GLU A 98 -3.25 -6.41 4.42
CA GLU A 98 -1.97 -5.99 3.86
C GLU A 98 -2.18 -5.54 2.42
N TYR A 99 -1.78 -4.32 2.12
CA TYR A 99 -1.82 -3.73 0.81
C TYR A 99 -0.42 -3.76 0.19
N THR A 100 -0.33 -4.32 -1.02
CA THR A 100 0.89 -4.29 -1.85
C THR A 100 0.55 -3.64 -3.20
N PRO A 101 1.56 -3.25 -4.03
CA PRO A 101 1.33 -2.65 -5.33
C PRO A 101 0.45 -3.50 -6.26
N TRP A 102 0.48 -4.82 -6.10
CA TRP A 102 -0.13 -5.79 -7.02
C TRP A 102 -1.38 -6.48 -6.44
N ARG A 103 -1.42 -6.69 -5.12
CA ARG A 103 -2.51 -7.42 -4.45
C ARG A 103 -2.79 -6.95 -3.03
N ASN A 104 -4.02 -7.17 -2.58
CA ASN A 104 -4.37 -7.13 -1.16
C ASN A 104 -4.25 -8.55 -0.61
N ARG A 105 -3.76 -8.68 0.63
CA ARG A 105 -3.76 -9.95 1.38
C ARG A 105 -4.54 -9.74 2.67
N GLY A 106 -5.30 -10.74 3.09
CA GLY A 106 -5.76 -10.80 4.46
C GLY A 106 -4.60 -11.14 5.38
N LEU A 107 -4.55 -10.51 6.55
CA LEU A 107 -3.64 -10.92 7.62
C LEU A 107 -4.20 -12.20 8.24
N LYS A 108 -3.36 -13.24 8.37
CA LYS A 108 -3.78 -14.56 8.91
C LYS A 108 -4.39 -14.48 10.32
N ASN A 109 -4.12 -13.39 11.06
CA ASN A 109 -4.58 -13.17 12.44
C ASN A 109 -5.33 -11.82 12.60
N GLY A 110 -5.76 -11.18 11.51
CA GLY A 110 -6.57 -9.96 11.62
C GLY A 110 -7.99 -10.27 12.07
N PRO A 111 -8.77 -9.30 12.58
CA PRO A 111 -10.21 -9.47 12.73
C PRO A 111 -10.74 -9.85 11.34
N GLY A 112 -11.13 -11.12 11.19
CA GLY A 112 -11.38 -11.70 9.88
C GLY A 112 -12.42 -10.87 9.15
N ASP A 113 -12.08 -10.36 7.97
CA ASP A 113 -13.09 -10.08 6.95
C ASP A 113 -13.90 -11.39 6.87
N GLY A 114 -15.17 -11.42 7.27
CA GLY A 114 -16.00 -12.62 7.46
C GLY A 114 -16.27 -13.47 6.20
N ARG A 115 -15.33 -13.54 5.26
CA ARG A 115 -15.28 -14.53 4.19
C ARG A 115 -14.70 -15.81 4.79
N PRO A 116 -15.40 -16.94 4.66
CA PRO A 116 -14.87 -18.21 5.11
C PRO A 116 -13.52 -18.43 4.42
N ALA A 117 -12.52 -18.80 5.22
CA ALA A 117 -11.28 -19.35 4.71
C ALA A 117 -11.66 -20.47 3.75
N ASP A 118 -11.19 -20.39 2.50
CA ASP A 118 -11.39 -21.41 1.46
C ASP A 118 -10.93 -22.77 2.01
N SER A 119 -11.86 -23.50 2.62
CA SER A 119 -11.65 -24.81 3.19
C SER A 119 -11.70 -25.82 2.04
N ARG A 120 -10.68 -25.78 1.18
CA ARG A 120 -10.40 -26.92 0.31
C ARG A 120 -9.81 -28.01 1.20
N THR A 121 -10.67 -28.89 1.66
CA THR A 121 -10.28 -30.18 2.23
C THR A 121 -9.55 -30.98 1.15
N PRO A 122 -8.34 -31.49 1.40
CA PRO A 122 -7.62 -32.33 0.46
C PRO A 122 -8.10 -33.78 0.59
N ASN A 123 -9.35 -34.09 0.24
CA ASN A 123 -9.83 -35.49 0.28
C ASN A 123 -11.01 -35.83 -0.66
N GLU A 124 -11.08 -35.21 -1.85
CA GLU A 124 -11.97 -35.65 -2.94
C GLU A 124 -11.18 -36.05 -4.20
N LEU A 125 -10.02 -36.68 -4.02
CA LEU A 125 -9.29 -37.36 -5.10
C LEU A 125 -8.84 -38.73 -4.61
N SER A 126 -9.78 -39.65 -4.51
CA SER A 126 -9.56 -41.10 -4.63
C SER A 126 -10.92 -41.73 -4.94
N ALA A 127 -11.27 -41.70 -6.23
CA ALA A 127 -12.14 -42.69 -6.84
C ALA A 127 -11.36 -43.99 -7.04
#